data_AF-A0A933QER9-F1
#
_entry.id   AF-A0A933QER9-F1
#
_cell.length_a   1.000
_cell.length_b   1.000
_cell.length_c   1.000
_cell.angle_alpha   90.00
_cell.angle_beta   90.00
_cell.angle_gamma   90.00
#
_symmetry.space_group_name_H-M   'P 1'
#
loop_
_entity.id
_entity.type
_entity.pdbx_description
1 polymer ?
#
loop_
_entity_poly.entity_id
_entity_poly.type
_entity_poly.pdbx_seq_one_letter_code
_entity_poly.pdbx_strand_id
1 'polypeptide(L)'
;MEEYSRPATLEDLKTLIRAMNERSVDYLLIGGYALFAHGYHRATTDIDVLVPATRQAGKKVKDALMETYETLSRFAETVDLDGLPIRTVNLEGLLRTKQTMRDKDVADRAVLERALDVLRRSPRKP
;
A
#
# COMPACT_ATOMS: atom_id res chain seq x y z
N MET A 1 -24.37 0.65 1.67
CA MET A 1 -23.90 2.04 1.89
C MET A 1 -22.84 2.26 0.84
N GLU A 2 -23.00 3.24 -0.05
CA GLU A 2 -22.02 3.46 -1.12
C GLU A 2 -20.64 3.78 -0.50
N GLU A 3 -19.69 2.92 -0.82
CA GLU A 3 -18.38 2.79 -0.17
C GLU A 3 -17.40 3.78 -0.82
N TYR A 4 -17.53 5.07 -0.50
CA TYR A 4 -16.60 6.09 -0.96
C TYR A 4 -15.33 6.07 -0.09
N SER A 5 -14.16 6.16 -0.73
CA SER A 5 -12.89 6.39 -0.03
C SER A 5 -13.00 7.68 0.80
N ARG A 6 -12.50 7.65 2.05
CA ARG A 6 -12.46 8.86 2.89
C ARG A 6 -11.67 9.97 2.18
N PRO A 7 -11.97 11.26 2.45
CA PRO A 7 -11.16 12.36 1.96
C PRO A 7 -9.68 12.21 2.33
N ALA A 8 -8.80 12.56 1.40
CA ALA A 8 -7.37 12.64 1.61
C ALA A 8 -7.02 13.78 2.57
N THR A 9 -6.13 13.50 3.51
CA THR A 9 -5.59 14.46 4.47
C THR A 9 -4.22 14.99 4.04
N LEU A 10 -3.73 16.02 4.72
CA LEU A 10 -2.38 16.53 4.50
C LEU A 10 -1.30 15.46 4.80
N GLU A 11 -1.54 14.56 5.75
CA GLU A 11 -0.61 13.46 6.02
C GLU A 11 -0.62 12.39 4.93
N ASP A 12 -1.77 12.15 4.27
CA ASP A 12 -1.82 11.29 3.08
C ASP A 12 -1.00 11.90 1.93
N LEU A 13 -1.12 13.23 1.72
CA LEU A 13 -0.30 13.94 0.74
C LEU A 13 1.19 13.79 1.05
N LYS A 14 1.61 14.07 2.28
CA LYS A 14 3.03 13.95 2.65
C LYS A 14 3.53 12.51 2.48
N THR A 15 2.70 11.52 2.80
CA THR A 15 3.06 10.12 2.64
C THR A 15 3.25 9.74 1.18
N LEU A 16 2.34 10.15 0.30
CA LEU A 16 2.45 9.97 -1.15
C LEU A 16 3.74 10.63 -1.69
N ILE A 17 3.95 11.90 -1.35
CA ILE A 17 5.08 12.70 -1.85
C ILE A 17 6.42 12.12 -1.38
N ARG A 18 6.54 11.70 -0.11
CA ARG A 18 7.76 11.03 0.39
C ARG A 18 8.06 9.76 -0.40
N ALA A 19 7.06 8.89 -0.60
CA ALA A 19 7.24 7.64 -1.34
C ALA A 19 7.69 7.88 -2.79
N MET A 20 7.10 8.87 -3.48
CA MET A 20 7.49 9.25 -4.83
C MET A 20 8.92 9.82 -4.89
N ASN A 21 9.30 10.67 -3.92
CA ASN A 21 10.64 11.25 -3.84
C ASN A 21 11.73 10.22 -3.55
N GLU A 22 11.49 9.28 -2.63
CA GLU A 22 12.43 8.20 -2.29
C GLU A 22 12.75 7.26 -3.47
N ARG A 23 11.86 7.19 -4.47
CA ARG A 23 12.07 6.45 -5.72
C ARG A 23 12.43 7.34 -6.91
N SER A 24 12.68 8.63 -6.65
CA SER A 24 13.00 9.63 -7.66
C SER A 24 12.01 9.58 -8.84
N VAL A 25 10.71 9.49 -8.53
CA VAL A 25 9.64 9.57 -9.51
C VAL A 25 9.57 11.00 -10.02
N ASP A 26 9.56 11.18 -11.34
CA ASP A 26 9.28 12.46 -11.96
C ASP A 26 7.76 12.69 -11.92
N TYR A 27 7.31 13.72 -11.20
CA TYR A 27 5.89 14.06 -11.10
C TYR A 27 5.67 15.56 -10.90
N LEU A 28 4.44 16.01 -11.17
CA LEU A 28 3.95 17.34 -10.80
C LEU A 28 2.70 17.18 -9.93
N LEU A 29 2.70 17.82 -8.76
CA LEU A 29 1.48 17.96 -7.95
C LEU A 29 0.55 18.95 -8.65
N ILE A 30 -0.69 18.54 -8.89
CA ILE A 30 -1.73 19.38 -9.49
C ILE A 30 -2.99 19.38 -8.60
N GLY A 31 -4.08 20.00 -9.06
CA GLY A 31 -5.36 19.98 -8.35
C GLY A 31 -5.39 20.83 -7.07
N GLY A 32 -6.26 20.43 -6.13
CA GLY A 32 -6.53 21.21 -4.91
C GLY A 32 -5.34 21.34 -3.97
N TYR A 33 -4.54 20.27 -3.83
CA TYR A 33 -3.34 20.30 -3.00
C TYR A 33 -2.19 21.11 -3.61
N ALA A 34 -2.15 21.29 -4.93
CA ALA A 34 -1.21 22.23 -5.56
C ALA A 34 -1.57 23.69 -5.22
N LEU A 35 -2.87 24.04 -5.25
CA LEU A 35 -3.34 25.36 -4.80
C LEU A 35 -3.00 25.61 -3.33
N PHE A 36 -3.19 24.59 -2.48
CA PHE A 36 -2.81 24.65 -1.07
C PHE A 36 -1.31 24.93 -0.89
N ALA A 37 -0.44 24.29 -1.66
CA ALA A 37 1.01 24.53 -1.63
C ALA A 37 1.38 25.98 -2.02
N HIS A 38 0.53 26.66 -2.79
CA HIS A 38 0.68 28.07 -3.15
C HIS A 38 -0.08 29.04 -2.22
N GLY A 39 -0.62 28.56 -1.10
CA GLY A 39 -1.30 29.40 -0.09
C GLY A 39 -2.79 29.65 -0.36
N TYR A 40 -3.39 28.97 -1.34
CA TYR A 40 -4.82 29.08 -1.64
C TYR A 40 -5.58 27.89 -1.04
N HIS A 41 -6.48 28.19 -0.11
CA HIS A 41 -7.31 27.15 0.52
C HIS A 41 -8.62 26.95 -0.24
N ARG A 42 -8.87 25.71 -0.66
CA ARG A 42 -10.18 25.24 -1.12
C ARG A 42 -10.43 23.84 -0.60
N ALA A 43 -11.69 23.43 -0.56
CA ALA A 43 -12.02 22.03 -0.33
C ALA A 43 -11.52 21.17 -1.51
N THR A 44 -10.89 20.05 -1.17
CA THR A 44 -10.48 18.96 -2.07
C THR A 44 -10.51 17.68 -1.26
N THR A 45 -10.82 16.55 -1.89
CA THR A 45 -10.94 15.24 -1.20
C THR A 45 -9.92 14.23 -1.69
N ASP A 46 -9.15 14.60 -2.69
CA ASP A 46 -8.28 13.80 -3.53
C ASP A 46 -6.91 14.45 -3.67
N ILE A 47 -5.94 13.66 -4.13
CA ILE A 47 -4.58 14.10 -4.44
C ILE A 47 -4.32 13.77 -5.90
N ASP A 48 -4.07 14.80 -6.70
CA ASP A 48 -3.82 14.67 -8.13
C ASP A 48 -2.33 14.86 -8.45
N VAL A 49 -1.75 13.91 -9.18
CA VAL A 49 -0.38 14.02 -9.69
C VAL A 49 -0.33 13.71 -11.18
N LEU A 50 0.48 14.45 -11.92
CA LEU A 50 0.84 14.13 -13.29
C LEU A 50 2.21 13.44 -13.31
N VAL A 51 2.32 12.40 -14.12
CA VAL A 51 3.57 11.67 -14.34
C VAL A 51 3.84 11.55 -15.85
N PRO A 52 5.10 11.47 -16.28
CA PRO A 52 5.42 11.21 -17.68
C PRO A 52 4.78 9.91 -18.16
N ALA A 53 4.18 9.92 -19.35
CA ALA A 53 3.55 8.75 -19.97
C ALA A 53 4.58 7.78 -20.55
N THR A 54 5.53 7.33 -19.72
CA THR A 54 6.60 6.41 -20.11
C THR A 54 6.59 5.16 -19.25
N ARG A 55 7.07 4.05 -19.82
CA ARG A 55 7.20 2.77 -19.09
C ARG A 55 8.09 2.91 -17.84
N GLN A 56 9.12 3.73 -17.93
CA GLN A 56 10.06 3.95 -16.83
C GLN A 56 9.39 4.70 -15.67
N ALA A 57 8.67 5.78 -15.95
CA ALA A 57 7.90 6.51 -14.93
C ALA A 57 6.85 5.61 -14.29
N GLY A 58 6.08 4.87 -15.09
CA GLY A 58 5.11 3.90 -14.58
C GLY A 58 5.73 2.83 -13.67
N LYS A 59 6.93 2.33 -14.00
CA LYS A 59 7.65 1.41 -13.13
C LYS A 59 8.02 2.06 -11.79
N LYS A 60 8.60 3.26 -11.80
CA LYS A 60 8.97 3.96 -10.55
C LYS A 60 7.75 4.25 -9.68
N VAL A 61 6.62 4.64 -10.27
CA VAL A 61 5.36 4.87 -9.54
C VAL A 61 4.89 3.58 -8.87
N LYS A 62 4.91 2.44 -9.59
CA LYS A 62 4.57 1.15 -9.00
C LYS A 62 5.51 0.79 -7.85
N ASP A 63 6.82 0.93 -8.05
CA ASP A 63 7.83 0.62 -7.04
C ASP A 63 7.76 1.56 -5.80
N ALA A 64 7.14 2.73 -5.94
CA ALA A 64 6.93 3.70 -4.86
C ALA A 64 5.63 3.44 -4.08
N LEU A 65 4.55 3.09 -4.77
CA LEU A 65 3.19 3.13 -4.21
C LEU A 65 2.56 1.75 -4.01
N MET A 66 3.21 0.67 -4.46
CA MET A 66 2.67 -0.68 -4.42
C MET A 66 3.72 -1.67 -3.92
N GLU A 67 3.24 -2.76 -3.33
CA GLU A 67 4.07 -3.95 -3.13
C GLU A 67 4.29 -4.65 -4.48
N THR A 68 5.53 -5.07 -4.76
CA THR A 68 5.92 -5.79 -5.98
C THR A 68 6.29 -7.22 -5.66
N TYR A 69 6.49 -8.04 -6.70
CA TYR A 69 7.00 -9.40 -6.51
C TYR A 69 8.34 -9.39 -5.77
N GLU A 70 9.23 -8.46 -6.13
CA GLU A 70 10.54 -8.30 -5.52
C GLU A 70 10.44 -7.91 -4.04
N THR A 71 9.57 -6.95 -3.69
CA THR A 71 9.40 -6.55 -2.27
C THR A 71 8.82 -7.67 -1.43
N LEU A 72 7.85 -8.42 -1.99
CA LEU A 72 7.16 -9.50 -1.32
C LEU A 72 7.92 -10.83 -1.30
N SER A 73 8.88 -11.04 -2.19
CA SER A 73 9.64 -12.29 -2.31
C SER A 73 10.31 -12.71 -1.00
N ARG A 74 10.69 -11.73 -0.14
CA ARG A 74 11.25 -11.97 1.19
C ARG A 74 10.27 -12.60 2.20
N PHE A 75 8.97 -12.49 1.93
CA PHE A 75 7.90 -13.09 2.71
C PHE A 75 7.40 -14.40 2.10
N ALA A 76 8.03 -14.89 1.03
CA ALA A 76 7.58 -16.09 0.35
C ALA A 76 7.80 -17.34 1.22
N GLU A 77 6.80 -18.22 1.24
CA GLU A 77 6.83 -19.53 1.87
C GLU A 77 6.15 -20.56 0.95
N THR A 78 6.38 -21.84 1.25
CA THR A 78 5.69 -22.94 0.59
C THR A 78 4.74 -23.59 1.58
N VAL A 79 3.48 -23.74 1.18
CA VAL A 79 2.43 -24.41 1.96
C VAL A 79 1.92 -25.59 1.13
N ASP A 80 1.63 -26.71 1.80
CA ASP A 80 0.95 -27.84 1.18
C ASP A 80 -0.55 -27.57 1.09
N LEU A 81 -1.10 -27.63 -0.13
CA LEU A 81 -2.53 -27.59 -0.37
C LEU A 81 -2.95 -28.91 -1.01
N ASP A 82 -3.49 -29.81 -0.20
CA ASP A 82 -3.94 -31.15 -0.62
C ASP A 82 -2.87 -31.95 -1.38
N GLY A 83 -1.62 -31.90 -0.90
CA GLY A 83 -0.47 -32.57 -1.53
C GLY A 83 0.18 -31.80 -2.67
N LEU A 84 -0.32 -30.61 -3.01
CA LEU A 84 0.29 -29.72 -4.00
C LEU A 84 1.09 -28.60 -3.28
N PRO A 85 2.42 -28.53 -3.45
CA PRO A 85 3.21 -27.45 -2.88
C PRO A 85 2.91 -26.13 -3.60
N ILE A 86 2.36 -25.16 -2.87
CA ILE A 86 2.05 -23.82 -3.38
C ILE A 86 3.02 -22.81 -2.79
N ARG A 87 3.60 -21.98 -3.66
CA ARG A 87 4.41 -20.83 -3.25
C ARG A 87 3.50 -19.62 -3.03
N THR A 88 3.44 -19.16 -1.79
CA THR A 88 2.62 -18.01 -1.35
C THR A 88 3.46 -17.06 -0.50
N VAL A 89 2.90 -15.93 -0.06
CA VAL A 89 3.49 -15.11 1.00
C VAL A 89 2.95 -15.51 2.35
N ASN A 90 3.76 -15.39 3.39
CA ASN A 90 3.35 -15.59 4.78
C ASN A 90 2.34 -14.53 5.23
N LEU A 91 1.78 -14.68 6.43
CA LEU A 91 0.75 -13.77 6.96
C LEU A 91 1.20 -12.29 6.98
N GLU A 92 2.48 -12.02 7.22
CA GLU A 92 3.02 -10.65 7.19
C GLU A 92 3.04 -10.11 5.74
N GLY A 93 3.53 -10.90 4.78
CA GLY A 93 3.50 -10.54 3.37
C GLY A 93 2.08 -10.39 2.84
N LEU A 94 1.15 -11.23 3.29
CA LEU A 94 -0.25 -11.17 2.90
C LEU A 94 -0.91 -9.90 3.41
N LEU A 95 -0.67 -9.52 4.68
CA LEU A 95 -1.18 -8.28 5.26
C LEU A 95 -0.71 -7.03 4.48
N ARG A 96 0.51 -7.04 3.94
CA ARG A 96 1.04 -5.96 3.09
C ARG A 96 0.29 -5.80 1.77
N THR A 97 -0.26 -6.89 1.22
CA THR A 97 -1.09 -6.84 0.00
C THR A 97 -2.54 -6.43 0.26
N LYS A 98 -2.97 -6.44 1.53
CA LYS A 98 -4.35 -6.20 1.98
C LYS A 98 -4.53 -4.84 2.67
N GLN A 99 -3.73 -3.85 2.31
CA GLN A 99 -3.83 -2.49 2.88
C GLN A 99 -4.90 -1.60 2.23
N THR A 100 -5.77 -2.16 1.38
CA THR A 100 -6.85 -1.42 0.73
C THR A 100 -8.10 -1.32 1.61
N MET A 101 -8.78 -0.17 1.58
CA MET A 101 -10.03 0.10 2.31
C MET A 101 -11.26 -0.50 1.59
N ARG A 102 -11.27 -1.80 1.31
CA ARG A 102 -12.49 -2.50 0.86
C ARG A 102 -13.04 -3.31 2.01
N ASP A 103 -14.36 -3.35 2.18
CA ASP A 103 -15.05 -3.93 3.34
C ASP A 103 -14.66 -5.40 3.65
N LYS A 104 -14.24 -6.17 2.64
CA LYS A 104 -13.68 -7.54 2.85
C LYS A 104 -12.28 -7.56 3.46
N ASP A 105 -11.47 -6.54 3.19
CA ASP A 105 -10.08 -6.46 3.63
C ASP A 105 -9.96 -6.07 5.11
N VAL A 106 -10.94 -5.39 5.70
CA VAL A 106 -10.94 -5.06 7.14
C VAL A 106 -11.09 -6.32 8.00
N ALA A 107 -12.00 -7.21 7.62
CA ALA A 107 -12.17 -8.51 8.28
C ALA A 107 -10.92 -9.39 8.11
N ASP A 108 -10.40 -9.48 6.88
CA ASP A 108 -9.16 -10.22 6.58
C ASP A 108 -8.00 -9.66 7.41
N ARG A 109 -7.83 -8.34 7.43
CA ARG A 109 -6.79 -7.66 8.22
C ARG A 109 -6.91 -7.97 9.70
N ALA A 110 -8.11 -7.86 10.28
CA ALA A 110 -8.32 -8.14 11.69
C ALA A 110 -8.00 -9.60 12.04
N VAL A 111 -8.30 -10.54 11.13
CA VAL A 111 -7.92 -11.95 11.28
C VAL A 111 -6.41 -12.13 11.21
N LEU A 112 -5.74 -11.51 10.23
CA LEU A 112 -4.29 -11.59 10.06
C LEU A 112 -3.53 -10.99 11.25
N GLU A 113 -3.95 -9.83 11.75
CA GLU A 113 -3.33 -9.18 12.91
C GLU A 113 -3.46 -10.05 14.17
N ARG A 114 -4.62 -10.68 14.40
CA ARG A 114 -4.83 -11.63 15.51
C ARG A 114 -3.95 -12.86 15.37
N ALA A 115 -3.88 -13.45 14.17
CA ALA A 115 -3.04 -14.62 13.91
C ALA A 115 -1.55 -14.32 14.15
N LEU A 116 -1.07 -13.15 13.73
CA LEU A 116 0.29 -12.68 13.99
C LEU A 116 0.58 -12.50 15.49
N ASP A 117 -0.36 -11.96 16.26
CA ASP A 117 -0.20 -11.78 17.71
C ASP A 117 -0.12 -13.13 18.45
N VAL A 118 -0.95 -14.11 18.07
CA VAL A 118 -0.89 -15.47 18.64
C VAL A 118 0.45 -16.15 18.34
N LEU A 119 0.96 -16.01 17.11
CA LEU A 119 2.26 -16.58 16.72
C LEU A 119 3.43 -15.91 17.45
N ARG A 120 3.37 -14.59 17.69
CA ARG A 120 4.40 -13.84 18.43
C ARG A 120 4.42 -14.15 19.93
N ARG A 121 3.26 -14.50 20.52
CA ARG A 121 3.13 -14.86 21.94
C ARG A 121 3.43 -16.33 22.23
N SER A 122 3.45 -17.18 21.21
CA SER A 122 3.88 -18.58 21.36
C SER A 122 5.41 -18.61 21.46
N PRO A 123 5.99 -19.15 22.54
CA PRO A 123 7.44 -19.28 22.62
C PRO A 123 7.90 -20.15 21.45
N ARG A 124 8.93 -19.69 20.71
CA ARG A 124 9.62 -20.53 19.72
C ARG A 124 9.94 -21.85 20.41
N LYS A 125 9.31 -22.93 19.95
CA LYS A 125 9.60 -24.28 20.44
C LYS A 125 11.10 -24.54 20.16
N PRO A 126 11.90 -24.91 21.16
CA PRO A 126 13.33 -25.14 21.00
C PRO A 126 13.63 -26.27 20.02
#